data_AF-A0A7G8PRS0-F1
#
_entry.id   AF-A0A7G8PRS0-F1
#
_cell.length_a   1.000
_cell.length_b   1.000
_cell.length_c   1.000
_cell.angle_alpha   90.00
_cell.angle_beta   90.00
_cell.angle_gamma   90.00
#
_symmetry.space_group_name_H-M   'P 1'
#
loop_
_entity.id
_entity.type
_entity.pdbx_description
1 polymer ?
#
loop_
_entity_poly.entity_id
_entity_poly.type
_entity_poly.pdbx_seq_one_letter_code
_entity_poly.pdbx_strand_id
1 'polypeptide(L)' 'MTTQTYKGAIWLKSGGHYVSVSCEATSPSAAKRIIESMYDVKSWQRHMASN' A
#
# COMPACT_ATOMS: atom_id res chain seq x y z
N MET A 1 -8.80 -17.36 8.13
CA MET A 1 -8.78 -15.95 7.72
C MET A 1 -8.33 -15.94 6.26
N THR A 2 -9.16 -15.49 5.32
CA THR A 2 -8.80 -15.39 3.91
C THR A 2 -8.07 -14.07 3.67
N THR A 3 -6.77 -14.15 3.36
CA THR A 3 -5.99 -13.00 2.90
C THR A 3 -6.21 -12.80 1.40
N GLN A 4 -6.24 -11.54 0.99
CA GLN A 4 -6.31 -11.12 -0.40
C GLN A 4 -5.08 -10.26 -0.71
N THR A 5 -4.62 -10.32 -1.96
CA THR A 5 -3.53 -9.44 -2.40
C THR A 5 -4.10 -8.08 -2.76
N TYR A 6 -3.72 -7.08 -1.98
CA TYR A 6 -4.06 -5.69 -2.23
C TYR A 6 -2.91 -5.01 -2.97
N LYS A 7 -3.25 -4.23 -3.99
CA LYS A 7 -2.29 -3.46 -4.79
C LYS A 7 -2.65 -1.98 -4.74
N GLY A 8 -1.63 -1.13 -4.70
CA GLY A 8 -1.76 0.32 -4.65
C GLY A 8 -0.50 1.02 -5.15
N ALA A 9 -0.51 2.35 -5.09
CA ALA A 9 0.64 3.17 -5.45
C ALA A 9 0.85 4.27 -4.43
N ILE A 10 2.09 4.43 -3.97
CA ILE A 10 2.50 5.40 -2.95
C ILE A 10 3.59 6.32 -3.47
N TRP A 11 3.66 7.52 -2.94
CA TRP A 11 4.80 8.41 -3.08
C TRP A 11 5.64 8.32 -1.81
N LEU A 12 6.91 7.93 -1.93
CA LEU A 12 7.84 7.86 -0.80
C LEU A 12 8.37 9.24 -0.46
N LYS A 13 8.64 9.55 0.82
CA LYS A 13 9.30 10.82 1.16
C LYS A 13 10.71 10.92 0.58
N SER A 14 11.43 9.80 0.52
CA SER A 14 12.80 9.73 -0.03
C SER A 14 12.85 9.73 -1.56
N GLY A 15 11.73 9.54 -2.26
CA GLY A 15 11.70 9.32 -3.71
C GLY A 15 10.94 10.41 -4.45
N GLY A 16 11.48 10.86 -5.58
CA GLY A 16 10.80 11.76 -6.52
C GLY A 16 9.84 11.05 -7.49
N HIS A 17 9.37 9.84 -7.17
CA HIS A 17 8.51 9.04 -8.04
C HIS A 17 7.49 8.20 -7.26
N TYR A 18 6.42 7.78 -7.95
CA TYR A 18 5.44 6.83 -7.43
C TYR A 18 6.00 5.41 -7.47
N VAL A 19 5.77 4.66 -6.39
CA VAL A 19 6.14 3.26 -6.26
C VAL A 19 4.87 2.43 -6.15
N SER A 20 4.75 1.43 -7.02
CA SER A 20 3.71 0.42 -6.94
C SER A 20 4.00 -0.51 -5.77
N VAL A 21 3.03 -0.68 -4.88
CA VAL A 21 3.14 -1.51 -3.68
C VAL A 21 2.04 -2.55 -3.67
N SER A 22 2.37 -3.72 -3.14
CA SER A 22 1.42 -4.81 -2.96
C SER A 22 1.67 -5.50 -1.63
N CYS A 23 0.60 -5.91 -0.96
CA CYS A 23 0.69 -6.71 0.27
C CYS A 23 -0.52 -7.64 0.40
N GLU A 24 -0.35 -8.70 1.17
CA GLU A 24 -1.44 -9.58 1.56
C GLU A 24 -2.08 -9.07 2.85
N ALA A 25 -3.40 -8.90 2.83
CA ALA A 25 -4.14 -8.48 4.01
C ALA A 25 -5.55 -9.07 4.00
N THR A 26 -6.25 -8.99 5.12
CA THR A 26 -7.66 -9.39 5.21
C THR A 26 -8.63 -8.26 4.84
N SER A 27 -8.13 -7.03 4.70
CA SER A 27 -8.92 -5.84 4.40
C SER A 27 -8.05 -4.72 3.84
N PRO A 28 -8.60 -3.79 3.04
CA PRO A 28 -7.84 -2.68 2.46
C PRO A 28 -7.24 -1.75 3.52
N SER A 29 -7.91 -1.54 4.65
CA SER A 29 -7.39 -0.76 5.78
C SER A 29 -6.17 -1.41 6.45
N ALA A 30 -6.16 -2.74 6.54
CA ALA A 30 -5.03 -3.49 7.07
C ALA A 30 -3.84 -3.45 6.09
N ALA A 31 -4.12 -3.63 4.78
CA ALA A 31 -3.11 -3.47 3.73
C ALA A 31 -2.44 -2.10 3.77
N LYS A 32 -3.25 -1.03 3.92
CA LYS A 32 -2.74 0.33 4.04
C LYS A 32 -1.77 0.48 5.21
N ARG A 33 -2.16 0.00 6.40
CA ARG A 33 -1.30 0.02 7.61
C ARG A 33 0.00 -0.75 7.43
N ILE A 34 -0.04 -1.92 6.78
CA ILE A 34 1.15 -2.73 6.52
C ILE A 34 2.14 -1.96 5.64
N ILE A 35 1.67 -1.36 4.55
CA ILE A 35 2.51 -0.53 3.68
C ILE A 35 3.04 0.71 4.41
N GLU A 36 2.20 1.42 5.17
CA GLU A 36 2.62 2.59 5.95
C GLU A 36 3.64 2.25 7.04
N SER A 37 3.67 1.00 7.51
CA SER A 37 4.71 0.53 8.44
C SER A 37 6.01 0.12 7.75
N MET A 38 5.96 -0.33 6.50
CA MET A 38 7.14 -0.75 5.73
C MET A 38 7.81 0.40 4.99
N TYR A 39 7.05 1.42 4.62
CA TYR A 39 7.48 2.52 3.79
C TYR A 39 7.16 3.86 4.44
N ASP A 40 8.08 4.82 4.33
CA ASP A 40 7.80 6.19 4.74
C ASP A 40 6.96 6.90 3.65
N VAL A 41 5.66 6.64 3.70
CA VAL A 41 4.67 7.14 2.74
C VAL A 41 4.49 8.64 2.94
N LYS A 42 4.75 9.41 1.87
CA LYS A 42 4.42 10.84 1.80
C LYS A 42 2.95 11.05 1.44
N SER A 43 2.48 10.30 0.43
CA SER A 43 1.11 10.41 -0.07
C SER A 43 0.70 9.13 -0.79
N TRP A 44 -0.60 8.87 -0.82
CA TRP A 44 -1.20 7.77 -1.55
C TRP A 44 -1.70 8.27 -2.91
N GLN A 45 -1.24 7.66 -3.99
CA GLN A 45 -1.73 7.98 -5.34
C GLN A 45 -2.92 7.12 -5.73
N ARG A 46 -2.90 5.85 -5.32
CA ARG A 46 -4.01 4.92 -5.54
C ARG A 46 -4.24 4.11 -4.27
N HIS A 47 -5.46 4.16 -3.76
CA HIS A 47 -5.88 3.37 -2.62
C HIS A 47 -5.70 1.87 -2.89
N MET A 48 -5.50 1.11 -1.81
CA MET A 48 -5.41 -0.35 -1.86
C MET A 48 -6.70 -0.94 -2.40
N ALA A 49 -6.64 -1.52 -3.59
CA ALA A 49 -7.73 -2.28 -4.19
C ALA A 49 -7.35 -3.76 -4.19
N SER A 50 -8.31 -4.62 -3.82
CA SER A 50 -8.19 -6.04 -4.13
C SER A 50 -8.41 -6.21 -5.62
N ASN A 51 -7.53 -6.97 -6.26
CA ASN A 51 -7.80 -7.49 -7.58
C ASN A 51 -8.53 -8.83 -7.49
#